data_AF-A0A956PMC9-F1
#
_entry.id   AF-A0A956PMC9-F1
#
_cell.length_a   1.000
_cell.length_b   1.000
_cell.length_c   1.000
_cell.angle_alpha   90.00
_cell.angle_beta   90.00
_cell.angle_gamma   90.00
#
_symmetry.space_group_name_H-M   'P 1'
#
loop_
_entity.id
_entity.type
_entity.pdbx_description
1 polymer ?
#
loop_
_entity_poly.entity_id
_entity_poly.type
_entity_poly.pdbx_seq_one_letter_code
_entity_poly.pdbx_strand_id
1 'polypeptide(L)' 'DWFRKAAKAGDPDGQFFYGGALLYGEGVKQDREAALEWLERAASQGHLNAKETLEAETRNTD' A
#
# COMPACT_ATOMS: atom_id res chain seq x y z
N ASP A 1 -13.32 1.46 -7.03
CA ASP A 1 -12.80 1.72 -5.68
C ASP A 1 -12.36 3.13 -5.47
N TRP A 2 -12.85 3.74 -4.40
CA TRP A 2 -12.49 5.10 -3.98
C TRP A 2 -10.99 5.18 -3.66
N PHE A 3 -10.45 4.17 -2.96
CA PHE A 3 -9.01 4.05 -2.66
C PHE A 3 -8.13 4.00 -3.91
N ARG A 4 -8.51 3.22 -4.94
CA ARG A 4 -7.76 3.19 -6.22
C ARG A 4 -7.71 4.56 -6.90
N LYS A 5 -8.79 5.34 -6.82
CA LYS A 5 -8.84 6.68 -7.40
C LYS A 5 -7.98 7.66 -6.60
N ALA A 6 -8.06 7.62 -5.27
CA ALA A 6 -7.23 8.40 -4.37
C ALA A 6 -5.74 8.07 -4.53
N ALA A 7 -5.38 6.78 -4.56
CA ALA A 7 -4.02 6.30 -4.79
C ALA A 7 -3.41 6.87 -6.07
N LYS A 8 -4.17 6.83 -7.17
CA LYS A 8 -3.78 7.40 -8.47
C LYS A 8 -3.67 8.92 -8.46
N ALA A 9 -4.42 9.60 -7.60
CA ALA A 9 -4.35 11.04 -7.43
C ALA A 9 -3.14 11.49 -6.57
N GLY A 10 -2.36 10.54 -6.03
CA GLY A 10 -1.20 10.82 -5.19
C GLY A 10 -1.52 10.87 -3.70
N ASP A 11 -2.77 10.67 -3.30
CA ASP A 11 -3.20 10.75 -1.91
C ASP A 11 -2.56 9.63 -1.07
N PRO A 12 -1.76 9.94 -0.03
CA PRO A 12 -1.02 8.94 0.73
C PRO A 12 -1.93 7.94 1.45
N ASP A 13 -3.08 8.38 1.95
CA ASP A 13 -4.08 7.49 2.57
C ASP A 13 -4.66 6.54 1.53
N GLY A 14 -5.05 7.07 0.36
CA GLY A 14 -5.51 6.29 -0.77
C GLY A 14 -4.48 5.25 -1.23
N GLN A 15 -3.21 5.63 -1.33
CA GLN A 15 -2.10 4.74 -1.67
C GLN A 15 -1.93 3.63 -0.62
N PHE A 16 -2.01 3.97 0.67
CA PHE A 16 -1.96 3.00 1.76
C PHE A 16 -3.13 2.00 1.68
N PHE A 17 -4.37 2.47 1.59
CA PHE A 17 -5.55 1.60 1.55
C PHE A 17 -5.60 0.73 0.30
N TYR A 18 -5.20 1.29 -0.86
CA TYR A 18 -5.14 0.49 -2.08
C TYR A 18 -4.00 -0.54 -2.05
N GLY A 19 -2.85 -0.18 -1.46
CA GLY A 19 -1.76 -1.11 -1.20
C GLY A 19 -2.20 -2.26 -0.28
N GLY A 20 -2.88 -1.95 0.84
CA GLY A 20 -3.43 -2.96 1.75
C GLY A 20 -4.46 -3.88 1.07
N ALA A 21 -5.35 -3.32 0.25
CA ALA A 21 -6.32 -4.12 -0.50
C ALA A 21 -5.64 -5.11 -1.45
N LEU A 22 -4.56 -4.69 -2.13
CA LEU A 22 -3.74 -5.57 -2.98
C LEU A 22 -2.94 -6.58 -2.15
N LEU A 23 -2.49 -6.23 -0.94
CA LEU A 23 -1.70 -7.10 -0.08
C LEU A 23 -2.54 -8.28 0.44
N TYR A 24 -3.79 -8.00 0.85
CA TYR A 24 -4.69 -8.97 1.46
C TYR A 24 -5.74 -9.55 0.49
N GLY A 25 -5.84 -9.02 -0.74
CA GLY A 25 -6.84 -9.45 -1.71
C GLY A 25 -8.27 -9.00 -1.37
N GLU A 26 -8.42 -7.88 -0.68
CA GLU A 26 -9.72 -7.36 -0.24
C GLU A 26 -10.42 -6.61 -1.37
N GLY A 27 -11.39 -7.27 -2.02
CA GLY A 27 -12.17 -6.67 -3.12
C GLY A 27 -11.37 -6.46 -4.41
N VAL A 28 -10.07 -6.77 -4.41
CA VAL A 28 -9.18 -6.78 -5.57
C VAL A 28 -8.38 -8.08 -5.59
N LYS A 29 -7.85 -8.46 -6.76
CA LYS A 29 -6.92 -9.60 -6.83
C LYS A 29 -5.68 -9.29 -6.00
N GLN A 30 -5.29 -10.23 -5.15
CA GLN A 30 -4.06 -10.11 -4.36
C GLN A 30 -2.85 -9.98 -5.30
N ASP A 31 -2.01 -8.98 -5.03
CA ASP A 31 -0.80 -8.68 -5.78
C ASP A 31 0.19 -8.00 -4.83
N ARG A 32 1.11 -8.80 -4.28
CA ARG A 32 2.05 -8.35 -3.25
C ARG A 32 3.05 -7.34 -3.81
N GLU A 33 3.55 -7.54 -5.04
CA GLU A 33 4.50 -6.62 -5.66
C GLU A 33 3.85 -5.25 -5.86
N ALA A 34 2.66 -5.23 -6.46
CA ALA A 34 1.93 -3.98 -6.62
C ALA A 34 1.56 -3.33 -5.28
N ALA A 35 1.22 -4.11 -4.25
CA ALA A 35 0.94 -3.60 -2.91
C ALA A 35 2.13 -2.83 -2.32
N LEU A 36 3.33 -3.42 -2.39
CA LEU A 36 4.55 -2.80 -1.87
C LEU A 36 4.85 -1.49 -2.60
N GLU A 37 4.70 -1.43 -3.93
CA GLU A 37 4.90 -0.19 -4.69
C GLU A 37 3.96 0.95 -4.22
N TRP A 38 2.71 0.64 -3.92
CA TRP A 38 1.76 1.64 -3.42
C TRP A 38 2.08 2.07 -1.99
N LEU A 39 2.45 1.12 -1.13
CA LEU A 39 2.89 1.43 0.23
C LEU A 39 4.17 2.26 0.23
N GLU A 40 5.10 2.04 -0.71
CA GLU A 40 6.36 2.79 -0.81
C GLU A 40 6.09 4.25 -1.16
N ARG A 41 5.16 4.48 -2.10
CA ARG A 41 4.71 5.83 -2.44
C ARG A 41 4.10 6.52 -1.23
N ALA A 42 3.21 5.85 -0.49
CA ALA A 42 2.61 6.40 0.72
C ALA A 42 3.67 6.71 1.79
N ALA A 43 4.60 5.78 2.04
CA ALA A 43 5.68 5.93 3.00
C ALA A 43 6.63 7.08 2.62
N SER A 44 6.94 7.26 1.33
CA SER A 44 7.77 8.37 0.83
C SER A 44 7.15 9.75 1.06
N GLN A 45 5.82 9.80 1.20
CA GLN A 45 5.07 11.01 1.55
C GLN A 45 4.89 11.18 3.07
N GLY A 46 5.53 10.35 3.89
CA GLY A 46 5.48 10.43 5.35
C GLY A 46 4.32 9.67 6.00
N HIS A 47 3.60 8.81 5.25
CA HIS A 47 2.52 8.01 5.82
C HIS A 47 3.07 6.91 6.74
N LEU A 48 2.95 7.11 8.06
CA LEU A 48 3.57 6.26 9.09
C LEU A 48 3.12 4.80 9.02
N ASN A 49 1.81 4.54 8.90
CA ASN A 49 1.30 3.17 8.84
C ASN A 49 1.78 2.42 7.58
N ALA A 50 2.02 3.15 6.49
CA ALA A 50 2.53 2.54 5.25
C ALA A 50 3.98 2.13 5.42
N LYS A 51 4.79 2.99 6.06
CA LYS A 51 6.16 2.68 6.44
C LYS A 51 6.23 1.48 7.38
N GLU A 52 5.44 1.45 8.44
CA GLU A 52 5.40 0.33 9.39
C GLU A 52 5.01 -0.99 8.71
N THR A 53 4.01 -0.95 7.81
CA THR A 53 3.57 -2.12 7.05
C THR A 53 4.66 -2.61 6.11
N LEU A 54 5.34 -1.72 5.38
CA LEU A 54 6.49 -2.06 4.53
C LEU A 54 7.63 -2.70 5.31
N GLU A 55 7.96 -2.14 6.47
CA GLU A 55 9.01 -2.69 7.32
C GLU A 55 8.63 -4.08 7.85
N ALA A 56 7.36 -4.32 8.19
CA ALA A 56 6.91 -5.64 8.61
C ALA A 56 6.96 -6.66 7.46
N GLU A 57 6.53 -6.26 6.25
CA GLU A 57 6.52 -7.11 5.06
C GLU A 57 7.92 -7.45 4.55
N THR A 58 8.88 -6.54 4.67
CA THR A 58 10.28 -6.78 4.29
C THR A 58 11.01 -7.66 5.30
N ARG A 59 10.75 -7.50 6.60
CA ARG A 59 11.31 -8.36 7.66
C ARG A 59 10.80 -9.81 7.61
N ASN A 60 9.60 -10.04 7.06
CA ASN A 60 9.04 -11.39 6.88
C ASN A 60 9.61 -12.13 5.66
N THR A 61 10.45 -11.48 4.84
CA THR A 61 11.06 -12.07 3.64
C THR A 61 12.54 -12.40 3.77
N ASP A 62 13.15 -12.14 4.94
CA ASP A 62 14.51 -12.57 5.32
C ASP A 62 14.47 -13.93 6.06
#